data_AF-A0A150VIL5-F1
#
_entry.id   AF-A0A150VIL5-F1
#
_cell.length_a   1.000
_cell.length_b   1.000
_cell.length_c   1.000
_cell.angle_alpha   90.00
_cell.angle_beta   90.00
_cell.angle_gamma   90.00
#
_symmetry.space_group_name_H-M   'P 1'
#
loop_
_entity.id
_entity.type
_entity.pdbx_description
1 polymer ?
#
loop_
_entity_poly.entity_id
_entity_poly.type
_entity_poly.pdbx_seq_one_letter_code
_entity_poly.pdbx_strand_id
1 'polypeptide(L)' 'SFNYRLNIFGYPNVAGLSGTQNYGLLDQRAAVEWCHHNTKAFGGDPERMIIWGQSAGS' A
#
# COMPACT_ATOMS: atom_id res chain seq x y z
N SER A 1 -10.22 4.78 0.41
CA SER A 1 -9.93 3.34 0.32
C SER A 1 -9.27 3.06 -1.02
N PHE A 2 -8.54 1.95 -1.14
CA PHE A 2 -7.88 1.55 -2.39
C PHE A 2 -7.75 0.02 -2.41
N ASN A 3 -7.47 -0.53 -3.59
CA ASN A 3 -7.22 -1.95 -3.77
C ASN A 3 -5.72 -2.23 -3.77
N TYR A 4 -5.32 -3.39 -3.24
CA TYR A 4 -3.96 -3.89 -3.30
C TYR A 4 -3.98 -5.39 -3.58
N ARG A 5 -2.87 -5.93 -4.11
CA ARG A 5 -2.77 -7.36 -4.40
C ARG A 5 -2.85 -8.20 -3.12
N LEU A 6 -3.62 -9.28 -3.19
CA LEU A 6 -3.83 -10.26 -2.11
C LEU A 6 -3.34 -11.65 -2.51
N ASN A 7 -3.24 -12.53 -1.52
CA ASN A 7 -2.88 -13.95 -1.67
C ASN A 7 -1.59 -14.13 -2.49
N ILE A 8 -1.51 -15.18 -3.31
CA ILE A 8 -0.32 -15.52 -4.11
C ILE A 8 0.12 -14.39 -5.06
N PHE A 9 -0.78 -13.50 -5.46
CA PHE A 9 -0.43 -12.37 -6.33
C PHE A 9 0.17 -11.18 -5.57
N GLY A 10 -0.12 -11.06 -4.28
CA GLY A 10 0.48 -10.03 -3.40
C GLY A 10 1.70 -10.54 -2.63
N TYR A 11 1.67 -11.82 -2.26
CA TYR A 11 2.61 -12.49 -1.37
C TYR A 11 2.89 -13.92 -1.85
N PRO A 12 3.57 -14.10 -2.99
CA PRO A 12 3.76 -15.42 -3.61
C PRO A 12 4.60 -16.39 -2.75
N ASN A 13 5.56 -15.89 -1.96
CA ASN A 13 6.49 -16.69 -1.15
C ASN A 13 7.15 -17.86 -1.93
N VAL A 14 7.56 -17.60 -3.17
CA VAL A 14 8.14 -18.61 -4.05
C VAL A 14 9.65 -18.66 -3.83
N ALA A 15 10.16 -19.83 -3.44
CA ALA A 15 11.57 -20.03 -3.09
C ALA A 15 12.56 -19.71 -4.23
N GLY A 16 12.12 -19.86 -5.50
CA GLY A 16 12.95 -19.58 -6.68
C GLY A 16 12.93 -18.12 -7.16
N LEU A 17 12.10 -17.26 -6.57
CA LEU A 17 12.04 -15.85 -6.92
C LEU A 17 13.08 -15.05 -6.13
N SER A 18 14.06 -14.48 -6.83
CA SER A 18 14.98 -13.50 -6.25
C SER A 18 14.32 -12.11 -6.17
N GLY A 19 14.56 -11.39 -5.08
CA GLY A 19 14.07 -10.02 -4.90
C GLY A 19 12.75 -9.91 -4.12
N THR A 20 12.08 -8.78 -4.27
CA THR A 20 10.91 -8.44 -3.46
C THR A 20 9.70 -9.33 -3.77
N GLN A 21 9.05 -9.83 -2.71
CA GLN A 21 7.81 -10.61 -2.81
C GLN A 21 6.68 -10.04 -1.95
N ASN A 22 6.81 -8.81 -1.44
CA ASN A 22 5.78 -8.12 -0.65
C ASN A 22 4.94 -7.17 -1.53
N TYR A 23 4.57 -7.61 -2.72
CA TYR A 23 3.89 -6.80 -3.72
C TYR A 23 2.62 -6.12 -3.21
N GLY A 24 1.86 -6.79 -2.34
CA GLY A 24 0.70 -6.18 -1.68
C GLY A 24 1.07 -4.96 -0.83
N LEU A 25 2.19 -5.02 -0.10
CA LEU A 25 2.70 -3.86 0.67
C LEU A 25 3.25 -2.76 -0.23
N LEU A 26 3.88 -3.11 -1.35
CA LEU A 26 4.32 -2.11 -2.33
C LEU A 26 3.14 -1.35 -2.96
N ASP A 27 2.03 -2.03 -3.22
CA ASP A 27 0.81 -1.37 -3.69
C ASP A 27 0.26 -0.40 -2.63
N GLN A 28 0.25 -0.81 -1.36
CA GLN A 28 -0.16 0.06 -0.25
C GLN A 28 0.75 1.29 -0.11
N ARG A 29 2.07 1.09 -0.21
CA ARG A 29 3.04 2.19 -0.22
C ARG A 29 2.79 3.15 -1.38
N ALA A 30 2.58 2.62 -2.58
CA ALA A 30 2.30 3.45 -3.76
C ALA A 30 1.02 4.28 -3.57
N ALA A 31 -0.01 3.72 -2.95
CA ALA A 31 -1.23 4.46 -2.61
C ALA A 31 -0.97 5.58 -1.58
N VAL A 32 -0.14 5.32 -0.56
CA VAL A 32 0.24 6.35 0.43
C VAL A 32 1.05 7.47 -0.21
N GLU A 33 2.05 7.13 -1.03
CA GLU A 33 2.86 8.12 -1.76
C GLU A 33 2.00 8.96 -2.71
N TRP A 34 1.06 8.32 -3.42
CA TRP A 34 0.11 9.04 -4.26
C TRP A 34 -0.76 9.99 -3.42
N CYS A 35 -1.34 9.53 -2.31
CA CYS A 35 -2.14 10.38 -1.43
C CYS A 35 -1.31 11.56 -0.90
N HIS A 36 -0.08 11.31 -0.42
CA HIS A 36 0.80 12.36 0.09
C HIS A 36 1.09 13.45 -0.96
N HIS A 37 1.37 13.05 -2.21
CA HIS A 37 1.64 14.01 -3.28
C HIS A 37 0.40 14.79 -3.75
N ASN A 38 -0.79 14.21 -3.65
CA ASN A 38 -1.99 14.76 -4.31
C ASN A 38 -3.02 15.36 -3.34
N THR A 39 -3.02 14.98 -2.06
CA THR A 39 -4.10 15.33 -1.11
C THR A 39 -4.29 16.85 -0.93
N LYS A 40 -3.23 17.65 -1.08
CA LYS A 40 -3.32 19.13 -1.04
C LYS A 40 -4.29 19.68 -2.08
N ALA A 41 -4.35 19.09 -3.28
CA ALA A 41 -5.28 19.51 -4.34
C ALA A 41 -6.76 19.22 -3.99
N PHE A 42 -7.00 18.33 -3.03
CA PHE A 42 -8.32 17.95 -2.52
C PHE A 42 -8.64 18.59 -1.16
N GLY A 43 -7.80 19.53 -0.68
CA GLY A 43 -8.00 20.22 0.60
C GLY A 43 -7.50 19.44 1.83
N GLY A 44 -6.75 18.36 1.66
CA GLY A 44 -6.11 17.62 2.75
C GLY A 44 -4.74 18.16 3.14
N ASP A 45 -4.25 17.77 4.32
CA ASP A 45 -2.90 18.06 4.82
C ASP A 45 -2.04 16.78 4.78
N PRO A 46 -1.01 16.70 3.93
CA PRO A 46 -0.17 15.50 3.84
C PRO A 46 0.64 15.22 5.11
N GLU A 47 0.89 16.23 5.96
CA GLU A 47 1.62 16.05 7.24
C GLU A 47 0.70 15.52 8.36
N ARG A 48 -0.60 15.35 8.09
CA ARG A 48 -1.60 14.88 9.06
C ARG A 48 -2.35 13.63 8.58
N MET A 49 -1.71 12.83 7.74
CA MET A 49 -2.30 11.58 7.24
C MET A 49 -2.38 10.51 8.34
N ILE A 50 -3.53 9.84 8.42
CA ILE A 50 -3.75 8.69 9.31
C ILE A 50 -4.00 7.46 8.43
N ILE A 51 -3.22 6.40 8.65
CA ILE A 51 -3.46 5.09 8.07
C ILE A 51 -4.24 4.27 9.10
N TRP A 52 -5.36 3.70 8.68
CA TRP A 52 -6.19 2.86 9.53
C TRP A 52 -6.71 1.66 8.74
N GLY A 53 -6.76 0.52 9.40
CA GLY A 53 -7.33 -0.72 8.85
C GLY A 53 -7.63 -1.73 9.95
N GLN A 54 -8.12 -2.89 9.53
CA GLN A 54 -8.55 -3.98 10.42
C GLN A 54 -8.02 -5.32 9.88
N SER A 55 -7.71 -6.25 10.79
CA SER A 55 -7.17 -7.58 10.45
C SER A 55 -5.86 -7.46 9.65
N ALA A 56 -5.75 -8.09 8.48
CA ALA A 56 -4.56 -7.97 7.61
C ALA A 56 -4.26 -6.53 7.13
N GLY A 57 -5.21 -5.59 7.30
CA GLY A 57 -5.03 -4.18 6.96
C GLY A 57 -4.54 -3.29 8.11
N SER A 58 -4.32 -3.83 9.32
CA SER A 58 -3.75 -3.10 10.47
C SER A 58 -2.25 -3.31 10.62
#